data_AF-A0AAD5VSR5-F1
#
_entry.id   AF-A0AAD5VSR5-F1
#
_cell.length_a   1.000
_cell.length_b   1.000
_cell.length_c   1.000
_cell.angle_alpha   90.00
_cell.angle_beta   90.00
_cell.angle_gamma   90.00
#
_symmetry.space_group_name_H-M   'P 1'
#
loop_
_entity.id
_entity.type
_entity.pdbx_description
1 polymer ?
#
loop_
_entity_poly.entity_id
_entity_poly.type
_entity_poly.pdbx_seq_one_letter_code
_entity_poly.pdbx_strand_id
1 'polypeptide(L)'
;MAAPTLPFSNEQLPALLTSLPSIASMIVLRNNFTAKSSMAQAIDSLNCLRQVDAEVLQQVNVNIASGAFFGTSIWVPVIDGQFITKLPTQLLREGRINGEALLSVTNIFEGTNFVNLNTSSTVRTPSYLANLFPDFGAAQVAKGAAQYANLGSPIDQVIAIMGESIFVCPTYFLLRAFKNKAFKGEFAIPPGLHSDDVVYYFLK
;
A
#
# COMPACT_ATOMS: atom_id res chain seq x y z
N MET A 1 9.02 4.73 -28.43
CA MET A 1 8.17 3.65 -27.90
C MET A 1 7.01 4.32 -27.21
N ALA A 2 5.78 4.08 -27.68
CA ALA A 2 4.59 4.69 -27.10
C ALA A 2 4.37 4.14 -25.69
N ALA A 3 4.11 5.02 -24.72
CA ALA A 3 3.63 4.61 -23.41
C ALA A 3 2.34 3.78 -23.61
N PRO A 4 2.22 2.58 -23.02
CA PRO A 4 0.96 1.86 -23.02
C PRO A 4 -0.09 2.77 -22.38
N THR A 5 -1.15 3.09 -23.12
CA THR A 5 -2.31 3.79 -22.58
C THR A 5 -2.85 2.98 -21.40
N LEU A 6 -2.79 3.52 -20.19
CA LEU A 6 -3.34 2.90 -18.98
C LEU A 6 -4.82 2.52 -19.24
N PRO A 7 -5.21 1.24 -19.21
CA PRO A 7 -6.50 0.79 -19.71
C PRO A 7 -7.67 1.07 -18.75
N PHE A 8 -7.46 1.78 -17.64
CA PHE A 8 -8.41 1.78 -16.54
C PHE A 8 -9.25 3.06 -16.47
N SER A 9 -10.29 3.10 -17.28
CA SER A 9 -11.48 3.89 -17.01
C SER A 9 -12.18 3.36 -15.75
N ASN A 10 -12.22 4.18 -14.71
CA ASN A 10 -13.26 4.31 -13.68
C ASN A 10 -14.14 3.07 -13.38
N GLU A 11 -14.07 2.61 -12.12
CA GLU A 11 -15.16 1.96 -11.33
C GLU A 11 -14.93 0.54 -10.78
N GLN A 12 -13.90 -0.23 -11.18
CA GLN A 12 -13.78 -1.62 -10.69
C GLN A 12 -12.72 -1.88 -9.60
N LEU A 13 -11.68 -1.05 -9.49
CA LEU A 13 -10.78 -1.04 -8.34
C LEU A 13 -11.29 -0.42 -7.01
N PRO A 14 -12.42 0.32 -6.90
CA PRO A 14 -12.79 0.99 -5.65
C PRO A 14 -13.02 0.06 -4.45
N ALA A 15 -13.29 -1.23 -4.68
CA ALA A 15 -13.49 -2.21 -3.63
C ALA A 15 -12.16 -2.77 -3.05
N LEU A 16 -11.02 -2.52 -3.70
CA LEU A 16 -9.70 -3.01 -3.28
C LEU A 16 -9.06 -2.16 -2.17
N LEU A 17 -9.51 -0.91 -2.01
CA LEU A 17 -8.88 0.12 -1.17
C LEU A 17 -9.67 0.46 0.11
N THR A 18 -10.64 -0.38 0.46
CA THR A 18 -11.52 -0.14 1.62
C THR A 18 -11.05 -0.83 2.90
N SER A 19 -10.00 -1.64 2.88
CA SER A 19 -9.45 -2.27 4.08
C SER A 19 -8.19 -1.53 4.54
N LEU A 20 -8.36 -0.61 5.49
CA LEU A 20 -7.27 -0.40 6.44
C LEU A 20 -7.33 -1.52 7.48
N PRO A 21 -6.18 -2.00 7.98
CA PRO A 21 -6.16 -2.91 9.11
C PRO A 21 -6.94 -2.29 10.27
N SER A 22 -7.89 -3.06 10.81
CA SER A 22 -8.66 -2.66 11.98
C SER A 22 -7.79 -2.75 13.25
N ILE A 23 -8.33 -2.31 14.38
CA ILE A 23 -7.71 -2.50 15.71
C ILE A 23 -7.33 -3.98 15.95
N ALA A 24 -8.04 -4.95 15.37
CA ALA A 24 -7.70 -6.36 15.49
C ALA A 24 -6.30 -6.70 14.92
N SER A 25 -5.91 -6.07 13.82
CA SER A 25 -4.57 -6.23 13.23
C SER A 25 -3.49 -5.63 14.14
N MET A 26 -3.76 -4.53 14.86
CA MET A 26 -2.83 -3.99 15.87
C MET A 26 -2.63 -4.95 17.04
N ILE A 27 -3.67 -5.67 17.48
CA ILE A 27 -3.56 -6.65 18.57
C ILE A 27 -2.64 -7.79 18.15
N VAL A 28 -2.79 -8.29 16.92
CA VAL A 28 -1.91 -9.34 16.37
C VAL A 28 -0.47 -8.83 16.26
N LEU A 29 -0.26 -7.60 15.80
CA LEU A 29 1.07 -7.00 15.70
C LEU A 29 1.71 -6.78 17.07
N ARG A 30 0.95 -6.26 18.03
CA ARG A 30 1.40 -6.11 19.43
C ARG A 30 1.80 -7.46 20.01
N ASN A 31 0.99 -8.50 19.84
CA ASN A 31 1.27 -9.84 20.37
C ASN A 31 2.52 -10.46 19.72
N ASN A 32 2.72 -10.27 18.41
CA ASN A 32 3.93 -10.72 17.73
C ASN A 32 5.17 -9.94 18.21
N PHE A 33 5.04 -8.64 18.45
CA PHE A 33 6.12 -7.78 18.93
C PHE A 33 6.54 -8.14 20.36
N THR A 34 5.57 -8.32 21.26
CA THR A 34 5.82 -8.71 22.65
C THR A 34 6.37 -10.14 22.77
N ALA A 35 5.93 -11.06 21.90
CA ALA A 35 6.47 -12.41 21.84
C ALA A 35 7.95 -12.42 21.42
N LYS A 36 8.29 -11.68 20.36
CA LYS A 36 9.68 -11.59 19.88
C LYS A 36 10.61 -10.80 20.79
N SER A 37 10.07 -9.92 21.65
CA SER A 37 10.85 -9.23 22.68
C SER A 37 10.94 -9.99 24.01
N SER A 38 10.49 -11.26 24.08
CA SER A 38 10.41 -12.09 25.30
C SER A 38 9.48 -11.58 26.41
N MET A 39 8.57 -10.64 26.10
CA MET A 39 7.65 -10.00 27.05
C MET A 39 6.20 -10.52 26.95
N ALA A 40 5.97 -11.67 26.30
CA ALA A 40 4.63 -12.22 26.02
C ALA A 40 3.75 -12.42 27.26
N GLN A 41 4.38 -12.57 28.45
CA GLN A 41 3.72 -12.90 29.71
C GLN A 41 3.61 -11.70 30.67
N ALA A 42 4.08 -10.52 30.26
CA ALA A 42 3.96 -9.32 31.09
C ALA A 42 2.50 -8.85 31.14
N ILE A 43 1.96 -8.69 32.36
CA ILE A 43 0.61 -8.15 32.62
C ILE A 43 0.47 -6.76 31.98
N ASP A 44 1.54 -5.97 31.99
CA ASP A 44 1.63 -4.69 31.30
C ASP A 44 2.74 -4.72 30.24
N SER A 45 2.41 -5.31 29.10
CA SER A 45 3.37 -5.47 28.01
C SER A 45 3.90 -4.15 27.43
N LEU A 46 3.17 -3.04 27.55
CA LEU A 46 3.65 -1.76 27.03
C LEU A 46 4.71 -1.14 27.93
N ASN A 47 4.48 -1.13 29.25
CA ASN A 47 5.51 -0.69 30.18
C ASN A 47 6.74 -1.59 30.12
N CYS A 48 6.55 -2.89 29.90
CA CYS A 48 7.64 -3.83 29.69
C CYS A 48 8.50 -3.44 28.48
N LEU A 49 7.86 -3.18 27.32
CA LEU A 49 8.56 -2.77 26.11
C LEU A 49 9.32 -1.45 26.25
N ARG A 50 8.84 -0.51 27.07
CA ARG A 50 9.52 0.77 27.33
C ARG A 50 10.84 0.61 28.11
N GLN A 51 11.04 -0.51 28.79
CA GLN A 51 12.26 -0.82 29.53
C GLN A 51 13.25 -1.67 28.72
N VAL A 52 12.90 -2.07 27.50
CA VAL A 52 13.77 -2.84 26.62
C VAL A 52 14.71 -1.89 25.88
N ASP A 53 15.97 -2.30 25.74
CA ASP A 53 16.97 -1.54 24.98
C ASP A 53 16.53 -1.31 23.53
N ALA A 54 16.80 -0.10 23.02
CA ALA A 54 16.40 0.29 21.68
C ALA A 54 16.98 -0.64 20.58
N GLU A 55 18.18 -1.19 20.79
CA GLU A 55 18.79 -2.15 19.87
C GLU A 55 17.98 -3.46 19.76
N VAL A 56 17.50 -3.97 20.89
CA VAL A 56 16.64 -5.16 20.91
C VAL A 56 15.31 -4.86 20.23
N LEU A 57 14.71 -3.69 20.51
CA LEU A 57 13.47 -3.25 19.85
C LEU A 57 13.66 -3.12 18.33
N GLN A 58 14.79 -2.59 17.89
CA GLN A 58 15.13 -2.48 16.46
C GLN A 58 15.31 -3.85 15.81
N GLN A 59 15.99 -4.79 16.47
CA GLN A 59 16.15 -6.15 15.94
C GLN A 59 14.79 -6.85 15.80
N VAL A 60 13.91 -6.72 16.81
CA VAL A 60 12.55 -7.26 16.75
C VAL A 60 11.75 -6.60 15.63
N ASN A 61 11.86 -5.28 15.48
CA ASN A 61 11.21 -4.52 14.41
C ASN A 61 11.64 -5.03 13.03
N VAL A 62 12.94 -5.16 12.77
CA VAL A 62 13.49 -5.71 11.51
C VAL A 62 12.95 -7.12 11.26
N ASN A 63 12.98 -8.00 12.26
CA ASN A 63 12.52 -9.37 12.14
C ASN A 63 11.02 -9.49 11.86
N ILE A 64 10.21 -8.50 12.26
CA ILE A 64 8.77 -8.46 11.98
C ILE A 64 8.52 -7.91 10.58
N ALA A 65 9.19 -6.81 10.23
CA ALA A 65 9.10 -6.22 8.90
C ALA A 65 9.58 -7.19 7.81
N SER A 66 10.68 -7.91 8.02
CA SER A 66 11.22 -8.88 7.05
C SER A 66 10.35 -10.13 6.89
N GLY A 67 9.48 -10.42 7.85
CA GLY A 67 8.52 -11.52 7.77
C GLY A 67 7.20 -11.14 7.10
N ALA A 68 6.97 -9.85 6.84
CA ALA A 68 5.79 -9.38 6.12
C ALA A 68 5.92 -9.67 4.61
N PHE A 69 4.80 -9.53 3.89
CA PHE A 69 4.81 -9.66 2.44
C PHE A 69 5.74 -8.60 1.82
N PHE A 70 6.63 -9.01 0.93
CA PHE A 70 7.66 -8.13 0.36
C PHE A 70 7.04 -6.88 -0.27
N GLY A 71 7.67 -5.73 -0.07
CA GLY A 71 7.20 -4.44 -0.59
C GLY A 71 6.03 -3.84 0.17
N THR A 72 5.55 -4.48 1.24
CA THR A 72 4.52 -3.92 2.13
C THR A 72 5.11 -3.47 3.46
N SER A 73 4.45 -2.52 4.11
CA SER A 73 4.74 -2.16 5.50
C SER A 73 3.76 -2.85 6.43
N ILE A 74 4.27 -3.38 7.53
CA ILE A 74 3.47 -3.95 8.60
C ILE A 74 3.07 -2.90 9.65
N TRP A 75 3.84 -1.81 9.75
CA TRP A 75 3.52 -0.64 10.55
C TRP A 75 2.82 0.38 9.66
N VAL A 76 1.52 0.50 9.85
CA VAL A 76 0.67 1.35 9.01
C VAL A 76 -0.28 2.19 9.87
N PRO A 77 -0.80 3.30 9.35
CA PRO A 77 -1.86 4.04 10.03
C PRO A 77 -3.11 3.18 10.23
N VAL A 78 -3.77 3.39 11.36
CA VAL A 78 -4.96 2.64 11.79
C VAL A 78 -6.04 3.61 12.27
N ILE A 79 -7.29 3.16 12.28
CA ILE A 79 -8.41 3.93 12.84
C ILE A 79 -8.29 3.91 14.37
N ASP A 80 -7.94 5.05 14.95
CA ASP A 80 -7.76 5.24 16.39
C ASP A 80 -8.96 5.93 17.07
N GLY A 81 -9.93 6.41 16.26
CA GLY A 81 -11.11 7.12 16.75
C GLY A 81 -10.84 8.55 17.22
N GLN A 82 -9.60 9.04 17.14
CA GLN A 82 -9.19 10.38 17.55
C GLN A 82 -8.59 11.17 16.38
N PHE A 83 -7.43 10.75 15.88
CA PHE A 83 -6.78 11.36 14.72
C PHE A 83 -7.36 10.79 13.42
N ILE A 84 -7.34 9.46 13.26
CA ILE A 84 -8.00 8.75 12.16
C ILE A 84 -9.32 8.20 12.67
N THR A 85 -10.38 8.99 12.48
CA THR A 85 -11.71 8.68 13.02
C THR A 85 -12.52 7.69 12.18
N LYS A 86 -12.18 7.52 10.90
CA LYS A 86 -12.82 6.62 9.93
C LYS A 86 -11.82 6.24 8.83
N LEU A 87 -12.20 5.31 7.95
CA LEU A 87 -11.44 5.03 6.73
C LEU A 87 -11.24 6.32 5.90
N PRO A 88 -10.01 6.66 5.51
CA PRO A 88 -9.75 7.84 4.68
C PRO A 88 -10.57 7.86 3.39
N THR A 89 -10.75 6.71 2.74
CA THR A 89 -11.58 6.60 1.52
C THR A 89 -13.06 6.92 1.76
N GLN A 90 -13.58 6.67 2.95
CA GLN A 90 -14.94 7.09 3.34
C GLN A 90 -14.98 8.60 3.59
N LEU A 91 -14.01 9.15 4.33
CA LEU A 91 -13.94 10.60 4.58
C LEU A 91 -13.81 11.41 3.29
N LEU A 92 -12.99 10.94 2.34
CA LEU A 92 -12.86 11.52 1.01
C LEU A 92 -14.19 11.50 0.24
N ARG A 93 -14.94 10.38 0.31
CA ARG A 93 -16.26 10.26 -0.31
C ARG A 93 -17.30 11.19 0.34
N GLU A 94 -17.23 11.36 1.66
CA GLU A 94 -18.05 12.29 2.43
C GLU A 94 -17.69 13.77 2.16
N GLY A 95 -16.62 14.04 1.39
CA GLY A 95 -16.12 15.40 1.15
C GLY A 95 -15.47 16.04 2.38
N ARG A 96 -15.13 15.24 3.40
CA ARG A 96 -14.45 15.69 4.62
C ARG A 96 -12.95 15.84 4.35
N ILE A 97 -12.60 16.88 3.61
CA ILE A 97 -11.23 17.24 3.24
C ILE A 97 -10.79 18.51 3.96
N ASN A 98 -9.48 18.64 4.19
CA ASN A 98 -8.87 19.85 4.73
C ASN A 98 -7.85 20.41 3.73
N GLY A 99 -8.34 21.01 2.64
CA GLY A 99 -7.49 21.60 1.60
C GLY A 99 -8.31 22.36 0.57
N GLU A 100 -7.71 23.38 -0.04
CA GLU A 100 -8.37 24.21 -1.06
C GLU A 100 -8.27 23.61 -2.47
N ALA A 101 -7.12 23.03 -2.79
CA ALA A 101 -6.83 22.39 -4.07
C ALA A 101 -5.87 21.22 -3.86
N LEU A 102 -5.78 20.35 -4.86
CA LEU A 102 -4.96 19.15 -4.84
C LEU A 102 -4.15 19.03 -6.12
N LEU A 103 -2.86 18.69 -5.98
CA LEU A 103 -2.04 18.13 -7.04
C LEU A 103 -1.60 16.72 -6.61
N SER A 104 -2.01 15.70 -7.36
CA SER A 104 -1.57 14.33 -7.15
C SER A 104 -0.65 13.91 -8.30
N VAL A 105 0.60 13.57 -8.00
CA VAL A 105 1.55 13.04 -8.99
C VAL A 105 1.85 11.58 -8.68
N THR A 106 1.95 10.77 -9.73
CA THR A 106 2.37 9.37 -9.67
C THR A 106 3.44 9.11 -10.70
N ASN A 107 4.33 8.15 -10.45
CA ASN A 107 5.32 7.68 -11.41
C ASN A 107 4.71 6.60 -12.34
N ILE A 108 5.22 6.46 -13.57
CA ILE A 108 4.67 5.48 -14.52
C ILE A 108 4.89 4.02 -14.08
N PHE A 109 5.92 3.74 -13.27
CA PHE A 109 6.25 2.41 -12.74
C PHE A 109 6.35 2.38 -11.21
N GLU A 110 5.30 2.84 -10.51
CA GLU A 110 5.25 2.88 -9.03
C GLU A 110 5.54 1.53 -8.36
N GLY A 111 5.05 0.42 -8.93
CA GLY A 111 5.08 -0.88 -8.27
C GLY A 111 6.44 -1.58 -8.30
N THR A 112 7.35 -1.19 -9.20
CA THR A 112 8.57 -1.95 -9.52
C THR A 112 9.45 -2.16 -8.30
N ASN A 113 9.63 -1.13 -7.49
CA ASN A 113 10.48 -1.19 -6.29
C ASN A 113 9.88 -2.06 -5.18
N PHE A 114 8.59 -2.40 -5.26
CA PHE A 114 7.84 -3.10 -4.22
C PHE A 114 7.48 -4.54 -4.61
N VAL A 115 7.99 -5.04 -5.73
CA VAL A 115 7.86 -6.44 -6.13
C VAL A 115 9.22 -7.13 -6.07
N ASN A 116 9.27 -8.34 -5.52
CA ASN A 116 10.50 -9.12 -5.49
C ASN A 116 10.81 -9.69 -6.88
N LEU A 117 11.66 -9.00 -7.64
CA LEU A 117 12.02 -9.37 -9.01
C LEU A 117 12.73 -10.74 -9.12
N ASN A 118 13.28 -11.29 -8.04
CA ASN A 118 13.83 -12.65 -8.03
C ASN A 118 12.75 -13.72 -8.25
N THR A 119 11.46 -13.36 -8.11
CA THR A 119 10.32 -14.27 -8.35
C THR A 119 9.82 -14.23 -9.80
N SER A 120 10.51 -13.54 -10.72
CA SER A 120 10.02 -13.32 -12.10
C SER A 120 9.62 -14.60 -12.85
N SER A 121 10.30 -15.72 -12.59
CA SER A 121 10.02 -17.01 -13.23
C SER A 121 8.98 -17.88 -12.49
N THR A 122 8.60 -17.51 -11.26
CA THR A 122 7.79 -18.37 -10.37
C THR A 122 6.52 -17.69 -9.86
N VAL A 123 6.44 -16.36 -9.89
CA VAL A 123 5.30 -15.60 -9.39
C VAL A 123 4.04 -15.92 -10.19
N ARG A 124 2.91 -16.00 -9.48
CA ARG A 124 1.58 -16.18 -10.08
C ARG A 124 0.66 -15.07 -9.59
N THR A 125 0.02 -14.39 -10.54
CA THR A 125 -0.86 -13.24 -10.30
C THR A 125 -1.96 -13.51 -9.25
N PRO A 126 -2.70 -14.65 -9.28
CA PRO A 126 -3.71 -14.93 -8.25
C PRO A 126 -3.13 -15.09 -6.84
N SER A 127 -2.01 -15.82 -6.72
CA SER A 127 -1.34 -16.01 -5.41
C SER A 127 -0.77 -14.71 -4.87
N TYR A 128 -0.23 -13.87 -5.76
CA TYR A 128 0.25 -12.53 -5.40
C TYR A 128 -0.89 -11.66 -4.85
N LEU A 129 -2.04 -11.61 -5.53
CA LEU A 129 -3.22 -10.88 -5.07
C LEU A 129 -3.73 -11.37 -3.71
N ALA A 130 -3.78 -12.68 -3.50
CA ALA A 130 -4.19 -13.26 -2.22
C ALA A 130 -3.24 -12.89 -1.07
N ASN A 131 -1.94 -12.78 -1.35
CA ASN A 131 -0.95 -12.36 -0.34
C ASN A 131 -1.00 -10.84 -0.09
N LEU A 132 -1.19 -10.04 -1.14
CA LEU A 132 -1.26 -8.59 -1.03
C LEU A 132 -2.57 -8.13 -0.34
N PHE A 133 -3.66 -8.85 -0.58
CA PHE A 133 -4.98 -8.58 -0.02
C PHE A 133 -5.51 -9.82 0.72
N PRO A 134 -5.07 -10.09 1.95
CA PRO A 134 -5.40 -11.32 2.67
C PRO A 134 -6.90 -11.50 2.98
N ASP A 135 -7.67 -10.41 2.99
CA ASP A 135 -9.13 -10.45 3.20
C ASP A 135 -9.90 -10.82 1.91
N PHE A 136 -9.22 -11.02 0.78
CA PHE A 136 -9.88 -11.34 -0.48
C PHE A 136 -10.32 -12.79 -0.53
N GLY A 137 -11.62 -12.99 -0.82
CA GLY A 137 -12.14 -14.30 -1.20
C GLY A 137 -11.72 -14.70 -2.62
N ALA A 138 -11.88 -15.99 -2.93
CA ALA A 138 -11.50 -16.56 -4.22
C ALA A 138 -12.08 -15.81 -5.44
N ALA A 139 -13.33 -15.35 -5.35
CA ALA A 139 -13.99 -14.60 -6.42
C ALA A 139 -13.32 -13.22 -6.67
N GLN A 140 -12.88 -12.54 -5.61
CA GLN A 140 -12.20 -11.25 -5.72
C GLN A 140 -10.79 -11.43 -6.29
N VAL A 141 -10.07 -12.47 -5.86
CA VAL A 141 -8.76 -12.84 -6.43
C VAL A 141 -8.89 -13.15 -7.92
N ALA A 142 -9.87 -13.95 -8.32
CA ALA A 142 -10.09 -14.29 -9.72
C ALA A 142 -10.42 -13.06 -10.57
N LYS A 143 -11.31 -12.19 -10.08
CA LYS A 143 -11.66 -10.93 -10.75
C LYS A 143 -10.46 -9.99 -10.87
N GLY A 144 -9.67 -9.87 -9.81
CA GLY A 144 -8.43 -9.10 -9.81
C GLY A 144 -7.44 -9.64 -10.84
N ALA A 145 -7.17 -10.94 -10.84
CA ALA A 145 -6.23 -11.54 -11.78
C ALA A 145 -6.68 -11.37 -13.25
N ALA A 146 -7.98 -11.49 -13.52
CA ALA A 146 -8.53 -11.27 -14.84
C ALA A 146 -8.31 -9.84 -15.36
N GLN A 147 -8.33 -8.83 -14.47
CA GLN A 147 -8.11 -7.43 -14.82
C GLN A 147 -6.71 -7.18 -15.41
N TYR A 148 -5.70 -7.91 -14.96
CA TYR A 148 -4.30 -7.72 -15.35
C TYR A 148 -3.80 -8.79 -16.33
N ALA A 149 -4.62 -9.77 -16.72
CA ALA A 149 -4.19 -10.95 -17.49
C ALA A 149 -3.51 -10.64 -18.83
N ASN A 150 -3.81 -9.47 -19.42
CA ASN A 150 -3.27 -9.05 -20.72
C ASN A 150 -2.06 -8.09 -20.60
N LEU A 151 -1.53 -7.86 -19.40
CA LEU A 151 -0.42 -6.94 -19.13
C LEU A 151 0.92 -7.68 -19.04
N GLY A 152 1.31 -8.34 -20.13
CA GLY A 152 2.61 -9.01 -20.22
C GLY A 152 2.73 -10.28 -19.37
N SER A 153 3.95 -10.56 -18.92
CA SER A 153 4.27 -11.75 -18.13
C SER A 153 3.76 -11.62 -16.68
N PRO A 154 3.66 -12.71 -15.90
CA PRO A 154 3.17 -12.63 -14.52
C PRO A 154 3.91 -11.61 -13.64
N ILE A 155 5.21 -11.35 -13.86
CA ILE A 155 5.94 -10.34 -13.10
C ILE A 155 5.48 -8.92 -13.46
N ASP A 156 5.24 -8.64 -14.73
CA ASP A 156 4.72 -7.35 -15.21
C ASP A 156 3.32 -7.08 -14.61
N GLN A 157 2.49 -8.13 -14.55
CA GLN A 157 1.15 -8.05 -13.97
C GLN A 157 1.17 -7.70 -12.48
N VAL A 158 2.05 -8.33 -11.68
CA VAL A 158 2.10 -8.05 -10.24
C VAL A 158 2.75 -6.70 -9.93
N ILE A 159 3.68 -6.22 -10.77
CA ILE A 159 4.21 -4.84 -10.72
C ILE A 159 3.07 -3.84 -10.96
N ALA A 160 2.25 -4.07 -12.00
CA ALA A 160 1.09 -3.24 -12.28
C ALA A 160 0.08 -3.27 -11.11
N ILE A 161 -0.25 -4.45 -10.57
CA ILE A 161 -1.14 -4.60 -9.41
C ILE A 161 -0.61 -3.78 -8.22
N MET A 162 0.67 -3.92 -7.89
CA MET A 162 1.28 -3.20 -6.76
C MET A 162 1.22 -1.68 -6.97
N GLY A 163 1.67 -1.21 -8.13
CA GLY A 163 1.69 0.21 -8.46
C GLY A 163 0.30 0.83 -8.47
N GLU A 164 -0.64 0.16 -9.14
CA GLU A 164 -1.99 0.70 -9.31
C GLU A 164 -2.79 0.67 -8.03
N SER A 165 -2.77 -0.44 -7.30
CA SER A 165 -3.60 -0.57 -6.10
C SER A 165 -3.10 0.26 -4.92
N ILE A 166 -1.78 0.46 -4.78
CA ILE A 166 -1.20 1.16 -3.63
C ILE A 166 -0.90 2.64 -3.90
N PHE A 167 -0.60 3.02 -5.15
CA PHE A 167 -0.17 4.38 -5.48
C PHE A 167 -1.12 5.06 -6.48
N VAL A 168 -1.33 4.48 -7.66
CA VAL A 168 -2.02 5.17 -8.76
C VAL A 168 -3.52 5.32 -8.52
N CYS A 169 -4.26 4.23 -8.32
CA CYS A 169 -5.71 4.26 -8.13
C CYS A 169 -6.17 5.07 -6.89
N PRO A 170 -5.46 5.04 -5.75
CA PRO A 170 -5.77 5.90 -4.61
C PRO A 170 -5.88 7.38 -4.96
N THR A 171 -5.06 7.87 -5.89
CA THR A 171 -5.12 9.29 -6.29
C THR A 171 -6.47 9.68 -6.87
N TYR A 172 -7.21 8.78 -7.51
CA TYR A 172 -8.54 9.10 -8.04
C TYR A 172 -9.60 9.31 -6.95
N PHE A 173 -9.44 8.73 -5.75
CA PHE A 173 -10.30 9.09 -4.62
C PHE A 173 -10.04 10.53 -4.17
N LEU A 174 -8.76 10.94 -4.16
CA LEU A 174 -8.39 12.32 -3.84
C LEU A 174 -8.95 13.27 -4.90
N LEU A 175 -8.76 12.99 -6.19
CA LEU A 175 -9.29 13.84 -7.27
C LEU A 175 -10.80 14.03 -7.16
N ARG A 176 -11.55 12.94 -6.92
CA ARG A 176 -13.01 13.00 -6.75
C ARG A 176 -13.42 13.85 -5.55
N ALA A 177 -12.70 13.78 -4.43
CA ALA A 177 -13.00 14.56 -3.23
C ALA A 177 -12.81 16.08 -3.45
N PHE A 178 -11.81 16.46 -4.23
CA PHE A 178 -11.49 17.86 -4.56
C PHE A 178 -12.24 18.40 -5.80
N LYS A 179 -13.03 17.55 -6.48
CA LYS A 179 -13.88 17.92 -7.63
C LYS A 179 -13.07 18.65 -8.72
N ASN A 180 -13.46 19.88 -9.07
CA ASN A 180 -12.82 20.71 -10.08
C ASN A 180 -11.58 21.48 -9.57
N LYS A 181 -11.15 21.25 -8.33
CA LYS A 181 -9.96 21.85 -7.72
C LYS A 181 -8.82 20.83 -7.59
N ALA A 182 -8.77 19.85 -8.49
CA ALA A 182 -7.82 18.76 -8.46
C ALA A 182 -7.09 18.63 -9.80
N PHE A 183 -5.78 18.44 -9.72
CA PHE A 183 -4.90 18.20 -10.85
C PHE A 183 -4.18 16.87 -10.65
N LYS A 184 -4.00 16.11 -11.73
CA LYS A 184 -3.20 14.88 -11.72
C LYS A 184 -2.04 15.03 -12.71
N GLY A 185 -0.84 14.72 -12.24
CA GLY A 185 0.34 14.54 -13.07
C GLY A 185 0.74 13.06 -13.12
N GLU A 186 1.45 12.70 -14.18
CA GLU A 186 2.19 11.45 -14.27
C GLU A 186 3.64 11.78 -14.61
N PHE A 187 4.57 11.33 -13.76
CA PHE A 187 5.99 11.38 -14.04
C PHE A 187 6.38 10.16 -14.89
N ALA A 188 6.77 10.42 -16.13
CA ALA A 188 7.08 9.39 -17.11
C ALA A 188 8.48 9.56 -17.73
N ILE A 189 9.41 10.24 -17.05
CA ILE A 189 10.81 10.28 -17.46
C ILE A 189 11.45 8.95 -17.07
N PRO A 190 12.01 8.17 -18.01
CA PRO A 190 12.64 6.90 -17.69
C PRO A 190 13.80 7.05 -16.67
N PRO A 191 13.94 6.11 -15.70
CA PRO A 191 13.20 4.85 -15.62
C PRO A 191 11.80 4.96 -15.00
N GLY A 192 11.42 6.09 -14.41
CA GLY A 192 10.05 6.37 -13.99
C GLY A 192 9.57 5.52 -12.82
N LEU A 193 10.49 5.13 -11.94
CA LEU A 193 10.23 4.31 -10.76
C LEU A 193 9.67 5.17 -9.62
N HIS A 194 9.18 4.49 -8.58
CA HIS A 194 8.72 5.16 -7.37
C HIS A 194 9.80 6.10 -6.79
N SER A 195 9.43 7.36 -6.56
CA SER A 195 10.27 8.45 -6.05
C SER A 195 11.32 9.04 -7.02
N ASP A 196 11.39 8.59 -8.27
CA ASP A 196 12.31 9.19 -9.26
C ASP A 196 11.97 10.65 -9.59
N ASP A 197 10.74 11.07 -9.35
CA ASP A 197 10.26 12.44 -9.53
C ASP A 197 10.78 13.42 -8.46
N VAL A 198 11.16 12.93 -7.28
CA VAL A 198 11.55 13.77 -6.12
C VAL A 198 12.71 14.70 -6.46
N VAL A 199 13.72 14.21 -7.17
CA VAL A 199 14.89 15.01 -7.54
C VAL A 199 14.53 16.17 -8.48
N TYR A 200 13.45 16.06 -9.26
CA TYR A 200 13.00 17.11 -10.16
C TYR A 200 12.23 18.23 -9.45
N TYR A 201 11.72 17.98 -8.24
CA TYR A 201 11.03 18.99 -7.45
C TYR A 201 11.98 19.84 -6.60
N PHE A 202 13.02 19.22 -6.06
CA PHE A 202 13.82 19.82 -4.99
C PHE A 202 15.26 20.15 -5.38
N LEU A 203 15.79 19.58 -6.45
CA LEU A 203 17.12 19.95 -6.94
C LEU A 203 16.97 21.12 -7.91
N LYS A 204 17.58 22.24 -7.52
CA LYS A 204 17.90 23.36 -8.41
C LYS A 204 19.36 23.26 -8.85
#